data_AF-A0A842NSC0-F1
#
_entry.id   AF-A0A842NSC0-F1
#
_cell.length_a   1.000
_cell.length_b   1.000
_cell.length_c   1.000
_cell.angle_alpha   90.00
_cell.angle_beta   90.00
_cell.angle_gamma   90.00
#
_symmetry.space_group_name_H-M   'P 1'
#
loop_
_entity.id
_entity.type
_entity.pdbx_description
1 polymer ?
#
loop_
_entity_poly.entity_id
_entity_poly.type
_entity_poly.pdbx_seq_one_letter_code
_entity_poly.pdbx_strand_id
1 'polypeptide(L)' 'MQVPPDEFMIPFFKEKGYLRKHCPSRGPHYWTLDPDAENYGDASYVDYIFLNKPPIYKPCTMTKGGLID' A
#
# COMPACT_ATOMS: atom_id res chain seq x y z
N MET A 1 -10.97 -18.10 6.59
CA MET A 1 -12.04 -17.07 6.76
C MET A 1 -12.18 -16.36 5.43
N GLN A 2 -13.37 -16.33 4.83
CA GLN A 2 -13.62 -15.52 3.63
C GLN A 2 -14.24 -14.20 4.06
N VAL A 3 -13.58 -13.09 3.73
CA VAL A 3 -14.09 -11.74 4.02
C VAL A 3 -14.95 -11.28 2.84
N PRO A 4 -16.21 -10.86 3.06
CA PRO A 4 -17.05 -10.29 2.03
C PRO A 4 -16.35 -9.11 1.30
N PRO A 5 -16.59 -8.89 0.00
CA PRO A 5 -15.91 -7.84 -0.75
C PRO A 5 -16.15 -6.41 -0.22
N ASP A 6 -17.30 -6.19 0.40
CA ASP A 6 -17.79 -4.91 0.89
C ASP A 6 -17.41 -4.61 2.35
N GLU A 7 -17.03 -5.61 3.15
CA GLU A 7 -16.67 -5.48 4.57
C GLU A 7 -15.65 -4.33 4.82
N PHE A 8 -14.67 -4.20 3.93
CA PHE A 8 -13.62 -3.17 4.01
C PHE A 8 -13.71 -2.13 2.89
N MET A 9 -14.84 -2.06 2.17
CA MET A 9 -15.04 -1.07 1.11
C MET A 9 -15.52 0.26 1.71
N ILE A 10 -14.58 1.17 1.96
CA ILE A 10 -14.89 2.51 2.47
C ILE A 10 -15.29 3.47 1.34
N PRO A 11 -16.11 4.51 1.60
CA PRO A 11 -16.54 5.47 0.58
C PRO A 11 -15.40 6.09 -0.23
N PHE A 12 -14.29 6.44 0.44
CA PHE A 12 -13.10 6.99 -0.19
C PHE A 12 -12.54 6.09 -1.31
N PHE A 13 -12.50 4.76 -1.10
CA PHE A 13 -12.01 3.83 -2.12
C PHE A 13 -12.91 3.82 -3.35
N LYS A 14 -14.22 3.83 -3.15
CA LYS A 14 -15.19 3.90 -4.24
C LYS A 14 -15.09 5.23 -5.00
N GLU A 15 -15.01 6.35 -4.29
CA GLU A 15 -14.90 7.68 -4.88
C GLU A 15 -13.61 7.89 -5.67
N LYS A 16 -12.50 7.32 -5.20
CA LYS A 16 -11.18 7.44 -5.86
C LYS A 16 -10.91 6.35 -6.91
N GLY A 17 -11.82 5.39 -7.07
CA GLY A 17 -11.69 4.34 -8.08
C GLY A 17 -10.69 3.24 -7.74
N TYR A 18 -10.50 2.94 -6.44
CA TYR A 18 -9.68 1.80 -6.02
C TYR A 18 -10.30 0.48 -6.48
N LEU A 19 -9.44 -0.42 -6.95
CA LEU A 19 -9.76 -1.77 -7.39
C LEU A 19 -9.42 -2.78 -6.29
N ARG A 20 -10.37 -3.65 -5.95
CA ARG A 20 -10.11 -4.80 -5.08
C ARG A 20 -9.56 -5.95 -5.91
N LYS A 21 -8.28 -6.27 -5.74
CA LYS A 21 -7.61 -7.38 -6.44
C LYS A 21 -7.29 -8.51 -5.48
N HIS A 22 -7.11 -9.71 -6.04
CA HIS A 22 -6.62 -10.89 -5.33
C HIS A 22 -5.34 -11.36 -6.02
N CYS A 23 -4.27 -11.54 -5.24
CA CYS A 23 -2.99 -11.95 -5.80
C CYS A 23 -3.04 -13.41 -6.27
N PRO A 24 -2.60 -13.74 -7.50
CA PRO A 24 -2.62 -15.11 -8.02
C PRO A 24 -1.86 -16.13 -7.16
N SER A 25 -0.81 -15.70 -6.44
CA SER A 25 0.06 -16.56 -5.63
C SER A 25 -0.49 -16.93 -4.24
N ARG A 26 -1.80 -16.72 -3.98
CA ARG A 26 -2.51 -16.96 -2.70
C ARG A 26 -2.31 -15.89 -1.61
N GLY A 27 -2.12 -14.64 -2.02
CA GLY A 27 -2.08 -13.50 -1.10
C GLY A 27 -3.45 -13.07 -0.59
N PRO A 28 -3.50 -12.12 0.36
CA PRO A 28 -4.75 -11.48 0.77
C PRO A 28 -5.37 -10.69 -0.39
N HIS A 29 -6.64 -10.30 -0.22
CA HIS A 29 -7.21 -9.24 -1.05
C HIS A 29 -6.58 -7.90 -0.68
N TYR A 30 -6.36 -7.05 -1.68
CA TYR A 30 -5.78 -5.72 -1.50
C TYR A 30 -6.48 -4.71 -2.39
N TRP A 31 -6.37 -3.44 -2.03
CA TRP A 31 -6.93 -2.33 -2.78
C TRP A 31 -5.79 -1.55 -3.46
N THR A 32 -5.94 -1.29 -4.75
CA THR A 32 -4.93 -0.59 -5.56
C THR A 32 -5.59 0.35 -6.56
N LEU A 33 -4.91 1.44 -6.89
CA LEU A 33 -5.28 2.31 -8.02
C LEU A 33 -4.63 1.86 -9.34
N ASP A 34 -3.63 0.99 -9.27
CA ASP A 34 -2.95 0.45 -10.43
C ASP A 34 -3.72 -0.77 -10.98
N PRO A 35 -4.36 -0.66 -12.16
CA PRO A 35 -5.10 -1.77 -12.76
C PRO A 35 -4.20 -2.94 -13.14
N ASP A 36 -2.91 -2.71 -13.37
CA ASP A 36 -1.95 -3.70 -13.83
C ASP A 36 -1.20 -4.37 -12.67
N ALA A 37 -1.41 -3.92 -11.42
CA ALA A 37 -0.70 -4.46 -10.25
C ALA A 37 -0.90 -5.98 -10.08
N GLU A 38 0.16 -6.76 -10.16
CA GLU A 38 0.11 -8.23 -10.07
C GLU A 38 0.33 -8.78 -8.65
N ASN A 39 0.76 -7.93 -7.72
CA ASN A 39 1.05 -8.29 -6.34
C ASN A 39 0.55 -7.24 -5.34
N TYR A 40 0.56 -7.59 -4.04
CA TYR A 40 0.05 -6.78 -2.94
C TYR A 40 1.13 -5.97 -2.21
N GLY A 41 2.36 -5.91 -2.76
CA GLY A 41 3.43 -5.05 -2.26
C GLY A 41 4.09 -5.48 -0.94
N ASP A 42 3.85 -6.71 -0.48
CA ASP A 42 4.52 -7.25 0.70
C ASP A 42 6.01 -7.51 0.42
N ALA A 43 6.87 -7.09 1.35
CA ALA A 43 8.33 -7.20 1.24
C ALA A 43 8.84 -8.63 1.01
N SER A 44 8.04 -9.65 1.32
CA SER A 44 8.37 -11.06 1.04
C SER A 44 8.25 -11.42 -0.45
N TYR A 45 7.55 -10.59 -1.24
CA TYR A 45 7.21 -10.85 -2.65
C TYR A 45 7.70 -9.78 -3.62
N VAL A 46 8.11 -8.60 -3.14
CA VAL A 46 8.62 -7.52 -3.99
C VAL A 46 9.93 -6.95 -3.47
N ASP A 47 10.80 -6.60 -4.41
CA ASP A 47 12.06 -5.92 -4.09
C ASP A 47 11.83 -4.45 -3.71
N TYR A 48 12.74 -3.92 -2.88
CA TYR A 48 12.77 -2.50 -2.55
C TYR A 48 13.26 -1.66 -3.74
N ILE A 49 12.31 -1.10 -4.49
CA ILE A 49 12.61 -0.26 -5.66
C ILE A 49 13.07 1.16 -5.31
N PHE A 50 12.92 1.59 -4.05
CA PHE A 50 13.22 2.95 -3.62
C PHE A 50 14.70 3.19 -3.27
N LEU A 51 15.52 2.13 -3.25
CA LEU A 51 16.96 2.26 -3.00
C LEU A 51 17.58 3.12 -4.10
N ASN A 52 18.18 4.26 -3.71
CA ASN A 52 18.70 5.30 -4.60
C ASN A 52 17.67 5.93 -5.57
N LYS A 53 16.37 5.64 -5.39
CA LYS A 53 15.26 6.18 -6.19
C LYS A 53 14.08 6.55 -5.28
N PRO A 54 14.24 7.57 -4.42
CA PRO A 54 13.23 7.90 -3.41
C PRO A 54 11.90 8.29 -4.08
N PRO A 55 10.76 7.71 -3.65
CA PRO A 55 9.43 8.05 -4.19
C PRO A 55 8.87 9.35 -3.59
N ILE A 56 9.71 10.17 -2.96
CA ILE A 56 9.35 11.41 -2.29
C ILE A 56 9.91 12.61 -3.04
N TYR A 57 9.16 13.71 -3.06
CA TYR A 57 9.57 14.91 -3.79
C TYR A 57 10.78 15.62 -3.18
N LYS A 58 10.90 15.60 -1.84
CA LYS A 58 11.99 16.25 -1.10
C LYS A 58 12.49 15.36 0.03
N PRO A 59 13.81 15.27 0.27
CA PRO A 59 14.35 14.59 1.43
C PRO A 59 13.90 15.27 2.73
N CYS A 60 13.62 14.45 3.74
CA CYS A 60 13.29 14.92 5.08
C CYS A 60 14.37 14.45 6.06
N THR A 61 14.67 15.27 7.07
CA THR A 61 15.59 14.93 8.16
C THR A 61 14.82 14.70 9.44
N MET A 62 15.33 13.83 10.30
CA MET A 62 14.77 13.63 11.64
C MET A 62 15.21 14.79 12.54
N THR A 63 14.28 15.60 13.02
CA THR A 63 14.54 16.50 14.14
C THR A 63 14.49 15.67 15.42
N LYS A 64 15.53 15.72 16.25
CA LYS A 64 15.47 15.12 17.61
C LYS A 64 14.25 15.70 18.33
N GLY A 65 13.33 14.83 18.75
CA GLY A 65 12.21 15.24 19.60
C GLY A 65 12.76 15.95 20.84
N GLY A 66 12.18 17.10 21.17
CA GLY A 66 12.47 17.79 22.42
C GLY A 66 12.19 16.82 23.57
N LEU A 67 13.22 16.56 24.38
CA LEU A 67 13.02 16.09 25.73
C LEU A 67 12.19 17.19 26.42
N ILE A 68 10.94 16.88 26.73
CA ILE A 68 10.25 17.59 27.79
C ILE A 68 10.94 17.13 29.09
N ASP A 69 11.68 18.03 29.72
CA ASP A 69 12.04 17.90 31.13
C ASP A 69 10.77 18.01 32.00
#